data_AF-A0A850NZ48-F1
#
_entry.id   AF-A0A850NZ48-F1
#
_cell.length_a   1.000
_cell.length_b   1.000
_cell.length_c   1.000
_cell.angle_alpha   90.00
_cell.angle_beta   90.00
_cell.angle_gamma   90.00
#
_symmetry.space_group_name_H-M   'P 1'
#
loop_
_entity.id
_entity.type
_entity.pdbx_description
1 polymer ?
#
loop_
_entity_poly.entity_id
_entity_poly.type
_entity_poly.pdbx_seq_one_letter_code
_entity_poly.pdbx_strand_id
1 'polypeptide(L)' 'LTEGTRALRDNPERIRAAMEADHAELRSPLNRAAWTATLPLLADDPGALDRTRYERFASFLLQQGAISRTVPVADYTATP' A
#
# COMPACT_ATOMS: atom_id res chain seq x y z
N LEU A 1 -8.21 -2.11 9.66
CA LEU A 1 -7.47 -2.21 8.37
C LEU A 1 -7.99 -3.37 7.51
N THR A 2 -8.00 -4.60 8.02
CA THR A 2 -8.50 -5.79 7.31
C THR A 2 -9.92 -5.65 6.77
N GLU A 3 -10.84 -5.09 7.55
CA GLU A 3 -12.21 -4.79 7.10
C GLU A 3 -12.24 -3.84 5.90
N GLY A 4 -11.37 -2.82 5.89
CA GLY A 4 -11.25 -1.87 4.78
C GLY A 4 -10.77 -2.55 3.49
N THR A 5 -9.74 -3.40 3.56
CA THR A 5 -9.29 -4.18 2.39
C THR A 5 -10.41 -5.07 1.84
N ARG A 6 -11.14 -5.77 2.73
CA ARG A 6 -12.27 -6.61 2.32
C ARG A 6 -13.35 -5.78 1.64
N ALA A 7 -13.77 -4.68 2.25
CA ALA A 7 -14.79 -3.79 1.69
C ALA A 7 -14.39 -3.28 0.30
N LEU A 8 -13.12 -2.92 0.10
CA LEU A 8 -12.56 -2.50 -1.19
C LEU A 8 -12.67 -3.59 -2.26
N ARG A 9 -12.30 -4.83 -1.94
CA ARG A 9 -12.35 -5.94 -2.90
C ARG A 9 -13.75 -6.45 -3.19
N ASP A 10 -14.64 -6.40 -2.21
CA ASP A 10 -16.02 -6.88 -2.39
C ASP A 10 -16.86 -5.89 -3.22
N ASN A 11 -16.51 -4.59 -3.18
CA ASN A 11 -17.29 -3.53 -3.83
C ASN A 11 -16.43 -2.49 -4.58
N PRO A 12 -15.51 -2.91 -5.47
CA PRO A 12 -14.48 -2.03 -6.00
C PRO A 12 -15.04 -0.91 -6.87
N GLU A 13 -16.02 -1.22 -7.73
CA GLU A 13 -16.63 -0.21 -8.60
C GLU A 13 -17.47 0.81 -7.82
N ARG A 14 -18.18 0.36 -6.77
CA ARG A 14 -18.96 1.26 -5.90
C ARG A 14 -18.04 2.24 -5.18
N ILE A 15 -16.92 1.76 -4.65
CA ILE A 15 -15.97 2.60 -3.92
C ILE A 15 -15.22 3.53 -4.89
N ARG A 16 -14.76 3.03 -6.05
CA ARG A 16 -14.16 3.87 -7.08
C ARG A 16 -15.10 4.99 -7.53
N ALA A 17 -16.38 4.69 -7.77
CA ALA A 17 -17.37 5.69 -8.16
C ALA A 17 -17.59 6.75 -7.06
N ALA A 18 -17.63 6.34 -5.79
CA ALA A 18 -17.72 7.27 -4.66
C ALA A 18 -16.48 8.18 -4.57
N MET A 19 -15.27 7.61 -4.72
CA MET A 19 -14.02 8.36 -4.72
C MET A 19 -13.94 9.33 -5.91
N GLU A 20 -14.32 8.90 -7.11
CA GLU A 20 -14.38 9.76 -8.29
C GLU A 20 -15.43 10.88 -8.13
N ALA A 21 -16.55 10.62 -7.45
CA ALA A 21 -17.57 11.64 -7.20
C ALA A 21 -17.03 12.76 -6.28
N ASP A 22 -16.32 12.39 -5.22
CA ASP A 22 -15.72 13.30 -4.24
C ASP A 22 -14.46 14.00 -4.77
N HIS A 23 -13.67 13.31 -5.60
CA HIS A 23 -12.37 13.75 -6.10
C HIS A 23 -12.28 13.65 -7.64
N ALA A 24 -12.49 14.78 -8.32
CA ALA A 24 -12.55 14.82 -9.78
C ALA A 24 -11.24 14.41 -10.47
N GLU A 25 -10.09 14.63 -9.82
CA GLU A 25 -8.76 14.23 -10.29
C GLU A 25 -8.62 12.71 -10.48
N LEU A 26 -9.42 11.91 -9.77
CA LEU A 26 -9.39 10.45 -9.87
C LEU A 26 -10.10 9.91 -11.12
N ARG A 27 -10.83 10.74 -11.87
CA ARG A 27 -11.62 10.32 -13.05
C ARG A 27 -10.78 10.10 -14.31
N SER A 28 -9.47 10.35 -14.25
CA SER A 28 -8.60 10.22 -15.42
C SER A 28 -8.48 8.76 -15.87
N PRO A 29 -8.27 8.49 -17.18
CA PRO A 29 -7.99 7.14 -17.66
C PRO A 29 -6.81 6.48 -16.94
N LEU A 30 -5.79 7.28 -16.61
CA LEU A 30 -4.62 6.84 -15.84
C LEU A 30 -5.01 6.32 -14.45
N ASN A 31 -5.80 7.08 -13.70
CA ASN A 31 -6.20 6.69 -12.35
C ASN A 31 -7.14 5.48 -12.33
N ARG A 32 -8.00 5.35 -13.34
CA ARG A 32 -8.82 4.13 -13.52
C ARG A 32 -7.98 2.90 -13.84
N ALA A 33 -6.96 3.04 -14.69
CA ALA A 33 -6.04 1.95 -14.99
C ALA A 33 -5.23 1.57 -13.75
N ALA A 34 -4.73 2.56 -13.00
CA ALA A 34 -4.01 2.35 -11.75
C ALA A 34 -4.86 1.63 -10.70
N TRP A 35 -6.14 2.01 -10.54
CA TRP A 35 -7.08 1.33 -9.66
C TRP A 35 -7.17 -0.17 -9.96
N THR A 36 -7.46 -0.53 -11.22
CA THR A 36 -7.56 -1.93 -11.64
C THR A 36 -6.25 -2.69 -11.45
N ALA A 37 -5.12 -2.05 -11.73
CA ALA A 37 -3.80 -2.69 -11.61
C ALA A 37 -3.37 -2.92 -10.15
N THR A 38 -3.79 -2.06 -9.23
CA THR A 38 -3.29 -2.07 -7.84
C THR A 38 -4.22 -2.72 -6.84
N LEU A 39 -5.53 -2.75 -7.11
CA LEU A 39 -6.51 -3.37 -6.21
C LEU A 39 -6.17 -4.83 -5.84
N PRO A 40 -5.71 -5.70 -6.77
CA PRO A 40 -5.32 -7.07 -6.42
C PRO A 40 -4.08 -7.17 -5.53
N LEU A 41 -3.28 -6.09 -5.43
CA LEU A 41 -2.03 -6.06 -4.66
C LEU A 41 -2.23 -5.70 -3.18
N LEU A 42 -3.44 -5.30 -2.79
CA LEU A 42 -3.75 -5.04 -1.39
C LEU A 42 -3.52 -6.31 -0.55
N ALA A 43 -2.88 -6.18 0.61
CA ALA A 43 -2.59 -7.31 1.49
C ALA A 43 -3.87 -7.87 2.15
N ASP A 44 -3.98 -9.20 2.24
CA ASP A 44 -5.08 -9.87 2.95
C ASP A 44 -5.10 -9.56 4.44
N ASP A 45 -3.91 -9.50 5.04
CA ASP A 45 -3.70 -9.04 6.41
C ASP A 45 -2.78 -7.82 6.41
N PRO A 46 -3.33 -6.59 6.28
CA PRO A 46 -2.53 -5.38 6.27
C PRO A 46 -1.87 -5.06 7.62
N GLY A 47 -2.24 -5.75 8.71
CA GLY A 47 -1.59 -5.60 10.01
C GLY A 47 -0.35 -6.49 10.18
N ALA A 48 -0.23 -7.55 9.37
CA ALA A 48 0.88 -8.49 9.45
C ALA A 48 2.18 -7.86 8.90
N LEU A 49 3.11 -7.55 9.81
CA LEU A 49 4.42 -7.03 9.46
C LEU A 49 5.42 -8.14 9.13
N ASP A 50 5.88 -8.19 7.89
CA ASP A 50 7.03 -9.02 7.47
C ASP A 50 8.35 -8.26 7.75
N ARG A 51 8.87 -8.40 8.97
CA ARG A 51 10.11 -7.70 9.40
C ARG A 51 11.30 -8.00 8.50
N THR A 52 11.49 -9.26 8.14
CA THR A 52 12.59 -9.72 7.27
C THR A 52 12.56 -9.02 5.92
N ARG A 53 11.37 -8.81 5.33
CA ARG A 53 11.22 -8.06 4.07
C ARG A 53 11.66 -6.60 4.21
N TYR A 54 11.29 -5.93 5.30
CA TYR A 54 11.71 -4.55 5.56
C TYR A 54 13.21 -4.43 5.76
N GLU A 55 13.82 -5.35 6.51
CA GLU A 55 15.27 -5.39 6.70
C GLU A 55 16.01 -5.57 5.37
N ARG A 56 15.57 -6.52 4.53
CA ARG A 56 16.15 -6.74 3.20
C ARG A 56 16.03 -5.51 2.30
N PHE A 57 14.89 -4.84 2.33
CA PHE A 57 14.69 -3.63 1.53
C PHE A 57 15.57 -2.48 2.01
N ALA A 58 15.71 -2.29 3.32
CA ALA A 58 16.61 -1.30 3.88
C ALA A 58 18.08 -1.58 3.50
N SER A 59 18.52 -2.84 3.54
CA SER A 59 19.85 -3.25 3.07
C SER A 59 20.04 -2.93 1.58
N PHE A 60 19.05 -3.23 0.74
CA PHE A 60 19.09 -2.90 -0.69
C PHE A 60 19.23 -1.40 -0.92
N LEU A 61 18.41 -0.58 -0.26
CA LEU A 61 18.46 0.88 -0.39
C LEU A 61 19.82 1.46 0.05
N LEU A 62 20.41 0.92 1.12
CA LEU A 62 21.75 1.30 1.56
C LEU A 62 22.80 0.95 0.51
N GLN A 63 22.74 -0.26 -0.05
CA GLN A 63 23.65 -0.72 -1.10
C GLN A 63 23.56 0.13 -2.38
N GLN A 64 22.37 0.62 -2.72
CA GLN A 64 22.16 1.51 -3.88
C GLN A 64 22.43 2.99 -3.58
N GLY A 65 22.83 3.33 -2.34
CA GLY A 65 23.10 4.71 -1.94
C GLY A 65 21.85 5.61 -1.84
N ALA A 66 20.64 5.03 -1.84
CA ALA A 66 19.39 5.76 -1.69
C ALA A 66 19.17 6.26 -0.25
N ILE A 67 19.79 5.60 0.74
CA ILE A 67 19.82 6.00 2.14
C ILE A 67 21.24 5.91 2.68
N SER A 68 21.58 6.73 3.69
CA SER A 68 22.93 6.78 4.29
C SER A 68 23.14 5.80 5.44
N ARG A 69 22.05 5.28 6.04
CA ARG A 69 22.08 4.27 7.10
C ARG A 69 20.76 3.53 7.18
N THR A 70 20.77 2.32 7.75
CA THR A 70 19.56 1.62 8.19
C THR A 70 19.23 1.99 9.64
N VAL A 71 17.97 1.82 10.03
CA VAL A 71 17.50 1.87 11.43
C VAL A 71 16.67 0.62 11.73
N PRO A 72 16.61 0.16 13.01
CA PRO A 72 15.77 -0.97 13.40
C PRO A 72 14.33 -0.82 12.90
N VAL A 73 13.75 -1.89 12.35
CA VAL A 73 12.36 -1.87 11.86
C VAL A 73 11.39 -1.43 12.96
N ALA A 74 11.64 -1.85 14.20
CA ALA A 74 10.82 -1.53 15.36
C ALA A 74 10.71 -0.02 15.66
N ASP A 75 11.65 0.81 15.18
CA ASP A 75 11.65 2.25 15.46
C ASP A 75 10.56 2.99 14.67
N TYR A 76 10.04 2.41 13.59
CA TYR A 76 9.06 3.05 12.69
C TYR A 76 7.87 2.17 12.31
N THR A 77 7.76 0.99 12.91
CA THR A 77 6.59 0.12 12.76
C THR A 77 5.86 0.01 14.08
N ALA A 78 4.53 -0.02 14.04
CA ALA A 78 3.75 -0.36 15.22
C ALA A 78 4.20 -1.73 15.76
N THR A 79 4.41 -1.81 17.07
CA THR A 79 4.61 -3.09 17.76
C THR A 79 3.31 -3.90 17.62
N PRO A 80 3.35 -5.22 17.38
CA PRO A 80 2.14 -6.03 17.48
C PRO A 80 1.48 -5.88 18.86
#